data_AF-A0A3D5U9Y2-F1
#
_entry.id   AF-A0A3D5U9Y2-F1
#
_cell.length_a   1.000
_cell.length_b   1.000
_cell.length_c   1.000
_cell.angle_alpha   90.00
_cell.angle_beta   90.00
_cell.angle_gamma   90.00
#
_symmetry.space_group_name_H-M   'P 1'
#
loop_
_entity.id
_entity.type
_entity.pdbx_description
1 polymer ?
#
loop_
_entity_poly.entity_id
_entity_poly.type
_entity_poly.pdbx_seq_one_letter_code
_entity_poly.pdbx_strand_id
1 'polypeptide(L)'
;VVFLPNYRVSLAERIMPAAEISQQISTAGTEASGTGNMKFALNGALTVGTLDGANIEIKSAVGAENIYIFGNDAEGIRKLRAHAYNPMDYLNRDEDLKAVIDFIASNALNPAQPELYLPILQELTEYGDRYCLMADFHSYADSMALVSKEYASEALWNKKSIINVANMG
;
A
#
# COMPACT_ATOMS: atom_id res chain seq x y z
N VAL A 1 11.27 -11.88 0.34
CA VAL A 1 11.31 -10.54 0.99
C VAL A 1 12.75 -10.19 1.28
N VAL A 2 13.22 -9.00 0.88
CA VAL A 2 14.58 -8.50 1.16
C VAL A 2 14.44 -7.17 1.89
N PHE A 3 14.94 -7.08 3.12
CA PHE A 3 14.98 -5.83 3.88
C PHE A 3 16.40 -5.27 3.83
N LEU A 4 16.61 -4.21 3.05
CA LEU A 4 17.93 -3.59 2.92
C LEU A 4 18.20 -2.69 4.14
N PRO A 5 19.29 -2.93 4.89
CA PRO A 5 19.60 -2.13 6.07
C PRO A 5 20.08 -0.72 5.68
N ASN A 6 19.90 0.23 6.59
CA ASN A 6 20.41 1.60 6.47
C ASN A 6 20.00 2.31 5.17
N TYR A 7 18.69 2.34 4.90
CA TYR A 7 18.13 3.08 3.77
C TYR A 7 18.55 4.56 3.82
N ARG A 8 19.10 5.04 2.71
CA ARG A 8 19.68 6.39 2.54
C ARG A 8 19.72 6.75 1.05
N VAL A 9 20.08 7.99 0.72
CA VAL A 9 20.09 8.51 -0.65
C VAL A 9 20.83 7.60 -1.64
N SER A 10 22.08 7.20 -1.34
CA SER A 10 22.86 6.33 -2.23
C SER A 10 22.23 4.96 -2.48
N LEU A 11 21.37 4.49 -1.57
CA LEU A 11 20.62 3.25 -1.78
C LEU A 11 19.35 3.53 -2.60
N ALA A 12 18.67 4.64 -2.34
CA ALA A 12 17.51 5.08 -3.11
C ALA A 12 17.84 5.27 -4.60
N GLU A 13 19.02 5.83 -4.92
CA GLU A 13 19.53 5.97 -6.30
C GLU A 13 19.65 4.64 -7.05
N ARG A 14 19.77 3.52 -6.33
CA ARG A 14 19.82 2.17 -6.92
C ARG A 14 18.47 1.50 -6.95
N ILE A 15 17.63 1.73 -5.93
CA ILE A 15 16.31 1.10 -5.82
C ILE A 15 15.32 1.73 -6.78
N MET A 16 15.28 3.06 -6.87
CA MET A 16 14.25 3.79 -7.62
C MET A 16 14.24 3.45 -9.12
N PRO A 17 15.38 3.38 -9.83
CA PRO A 17 15.40 3.01 -11.24
C PRO A 17 15.13 1.53 -11.52
N ALA A 18 15.20 0.67 -10.48
CA ALA A 18 15.01 -0.77 -10.60
C ALA A 18 13.62 -1.23 -10.16
N ALA A 19 12.75 -0.30 -9.75
CA ALA A 19 11.44 -0.64 -9.23
C ALA A 19 10.39 -0.72 -10.35
N GLU A 20 9.63 -1.82 -10.37
CA GLU A 20 8.44 -1.96 -11.21
C GLU A 20 7.21 -1.34 -10.53
N ILE A 21 7.12 -1.49 -9.21
CA ILE A 21 5.98 -1.06 -8.41
C ILE A 21 6.47 -0.07 -7.34
N SER A 22 5.77 1.05 -7.24
CA SER A 22 5.94 2.03 -6.17
C SER A 22 4.81 1.90 -5.15
N GLN A 23 5.12 1.44 -3.95
CA GLN A 23 4.15 1.28 -2.86
C GLN A 23 3.97 2.60 -2.11
N GLN A 24 2.81 3.24 -2.28
CA GLN A 24 2.47 4.55 -1.73
C GLN A 24 1.16 4.44 -0.93
N ILE A 25 1.22 3.63 0.13
CA ILE A 25 0.06 3.00 0.78
C ILE A 25 -0.27 3.64 2.15
N SER A 26 0.05 4.92 2.33
CA SER A 26 -0.31 5.67 3.54
C SER A 26 -1.83 5.72 3.71
N THR A 27 -2.32 5.72 4.95
CA THR A 27 -3.76 5.91 5.19
C THR A 27 -4.19 7.27 4.64
N ALA A 28 -5.28 7.31 3.87
CA ALA A 28 -5.69 8.56 3.25
C ALA A 28 -5.95 9.68 4.26
N GLY A 29 -5.45 10.88 3.95
CA GLY A 29 -5.46 12.06 4.81
C GLY A 29 -4.27 12.13 5.79
N THR A 30 -3.23 11.30 5.63
CA THR A 30 -2.04 11.34 6.51
C THR A 30 -0.76 11.78 5.81
N GLU A 31 -0.68 11.59 4.49
CA GLU A 31 0.46 12.01 3.69
C GLU A 31 0.20 13.39 3.07
N ALA A 32 1.01 14.38 3.46
CA ALA A 32 0.86 15.73 2.93
C ALA A 32 1.24 15.86 1.45
N SER A 33 2.18 15.02 0.97
CA SER A 33 2.64 15.05 -0.43
C SER A 33 3.36 13.74 -0.78
N GLY A 34 4.57 13.55 -0.26
CA GLY A 34 5.46 12.47 -0.71
C GLY A 34 6.28 12.91 -1.92
N THR A 35 7.59 12.66 -1.85
CA THR A 35 8.52 12.89 -3.00
C THR A 35 9.13 11.60 -3.51
N GLY A 36 8.95 10.49 -2.78
CA GLY A 36 9.37 9.17 -3.21
C GLY A 36 8.53 8.69 -4.41
N ASN A 37 7.21 8.79 -4.29
CA ASN A 37 6.24 8.50 -5.36
C ASN A 37 6.61 9.19 -6.69
N MET A 38 6.91 10.49 -6.67
CA MET A 38 7.33 11.24 -7.86
C MET A 38 8.61 10.67 -8.47
N LYS A 39 9.63 10.38 -7.65
CA LYS A 39 10.90 9.81 -8.14
C LYS A 39 10.71 8.44 -8.77
N PHE A 40 9.87 7.60 -8.17
CA PHE A 40 9.55 6.29 -8.69
C PHE A 40 8.78 6.38 -10.02
N ALA A 41 7.74 7.21 -10.09
CA ALA A 41 6.95 7.41 -11.31
C ALA A 41 7.81 7.98 -12.46
N LEU A 42 8.70 8.93 -12.16
CA LEU A 42 9.66 9.47 -13.13
C LEU A 42 10.66 8.42 -13.64
N ASN A 43 10.92 7.37 -12.86
CA ASN A 43 11.76 6.24 -13.25
C ASN A 43 10.96 5.06 -13.85
N GLY A 44 9.66 5.24 -14.10
CA GLY A 44 8.82 4.25 -14.79
C GLY A 44 8.15 3.22 -13.88
N ALA A 45 8.30 3.32 -12.56
CA ALA A 45 7.57 2.45 -11.64
C ALA A 45 6.08 2.85 -11.61
N LEU A 46 5.18 1.86 -11.70
CA LEU A 46 3.76 2.11 -11.56
C LEU A 46 3.36 2.20 -10.09
N THR A 47 2.56 3.20 -9.76
CA THR A 47 2.15 3.44 -8.37
C THR A 47 0.99 2.53 -7.98
N VAL A 48 1.12 1.86 -6.85
CA VAL A 48 0.04 1.23 -6.08
C VAL A 48 -0.12 2.05 -4.82
N GLY A 49 -1.25 2.72 -4.66
CA GLY A 49 -1.39 3.67 -3.56
C GLY A 49 -2.82 4.02 -3.20
N THR A 50 -2.96 4.66 -2.05
CA THR A 50 -4.23 5.27 -1.64
C THR A 50 -4.41 6.62 -2.34
N LEU A 51 -5.64 7.12 -2.34
CA LEU A 51 -5.96 8.45 -2.87
C LEU A 51 -5.58 9.54 -1.85
N ASP A 52 -4.27 9.73 -1.64
CA ASP A 52 -3.68 10.66 -0.66
C ASP A 52 -2.45 11.39 -1.19
N GLY A 53 -2.14 12.54 -0.59
CA GLY A 53 -0.97 13.35 -0.94
C GLY A 53 -0.78 13.52 -2.45
N ALA A 54 0.46 13.40 -2.91
CA ALA A 54 0.83 13.57 -4.31
C ALA A 54 0.33 12.44 -5.22
N ASN A 55 -0.24 11.35 -4.70
CA ASN A 55 -0.85 10.33 -5.55
C ASN A 55 -2.09 10.89 -6.28
N ILE A 56 -2.76 11.90 -5.70
CA ILE A 56 -3.90 12.58 -6.34
C ILE A 56 -3.42 13.33 -7.59
N GLU A 57 -2.35 14.11 -7.48
CA GLU A 57 -1.73 14.82 -8.59
C GLU A 57 -1.16 13.86 -9.63
N ILE A 58 -0.47 12.78 -9.20
CA ILE A 58 0.04 11.75 -10.11
C ILE A 58 -1.11 11.14 -10.90
N LYS A 59 -2.19 10.71 -10.25
CA LYS A 59 -3.38 10.17 -10.93
C LYS A 59 -3.97 11.16 -11.93
N SER A 60 -4.03 12.44 -11.59
CA SER A 60 -4.52 13.48 -12.49
C SER A 60 -3.62 13.66 -13.72
N ALA A 61 -2.31 13.53 -13.57
CA ALA A 61 -1.35 13.70 -14.64
C ALA A 61 -1.25 12.48 -15.56
N VAL A 62 -1.22 11.27 -14.98
CA VAL A 62 -0.99 10.03 -15.75
C VAL A 62 -2.26 9.36 -16.23
N GLY A 63 -3.43 9.73 -15.70
CA GLY A 63 -4.70 9.08 -16.00
C GLY A 63 -4.98 7.87 -15.09
N ALA A 64 -6.26 7.66 -14.76
CA ALA A 64 -6.68 6.64 -13.78
C ALA A 64 -6.39 5.20 -14.23
N GLU A 65 -6.19 4.97 -15.52
CA GLU A 65 -5.84 3.67 -16.10
C GLU A 65 -4.34 3.33 -15.97
N ASN A 66 -3.49 4.32 -15.64
CA ASN A 66 -2.04 4.19 -15.58
C ASN A 66 -1.49 4.24 -14.13
N ILE A 67 -2.38 4.14 -13.13
CA ILE A 67 -2.08 4.07 -11.70
C ILE A 67 -3.06 3.10 -11.02
N TYR A 68 -2.62 2.39 -9.97
CA TYR A 68 -3.47 1.48 -9.21
C TYR A 68 -3.86 2.14 -7.88
N ILE A 69 -5.06 2.71 -7.82
CA ILE A 69 -5.60 3.30 -6.60
C ILE A 69 -6.52 2.31 -5.89
N PHE A 70 -6.32 2.15 -4.59
CA PHE A 70 -7.16 1.32 -3.72
C PHE A 70 -7.51 2.04 -2.41
N GLY A 71 -8.29 1.36 -1.56
CA GLY A 71 -8.58 1.81 -0.21
C GLY A 71 -9.62 2.92 -0.13
N ASN A 72 -9.86 3.36 1.10
CA ASN A 72 -10.73 4.50 1.39
C ASN A 72 -10.03 5.82 1.04
N ASP A 73 -10.79 6.80 0.57
CA ASP A 73 -10.32 8.18 0.52
C ASP A 73 -10.35 8.83 1.92
N ALA A 74 -9.77 10.03 2.04
CA ALA A 74 -9.68 10.73 3.32
C ALA A 74 -11.05 10.96 3.97
N GLU A 75 -12.10 11.20 3.16
CA GLU A 75 -13.46 11.36 3.65
C GLU A 75 -14.06 10.04 4.14
N GLY A 76 -13.79 8.94 3.45
CA GLY A 76 -14.13 7.57 3.86
C GLY A 76 -13.50 7.23 5.21
N ILE A 77 -12.20 7.47 5.38
CA ILE A 77 -11.51 7.29 6.67
C ILE A 77 -12.16 8.13 7.77
N ARG A 78 -12.49 9.40 7.49
CA ARG A 78 -13.17 10.28 8.44
C ARG A 78 -14.54 9.73 8.85
N LYS A 79 -15.32 9.24 7.89
CA LYS A 79 -16.63 8.63 8.13
C LYS A 79 -16.50 7.35 8.97
N LEU A 80 -15.56 6.47 8.65
CA LEU A 80 -15.34 5.24 9.43
C LEU A 80 -15.09 5.58 10.90
N ARG A 81 -14.18 6.52 11.18
CA ARG A 81 -13.89 6.95 12.55
C ARG A 81 -15.11 7.57 13.24
N ALA A 82 -15.88 8.39 12.54
CA ALA A 82 -17.07 9.03 13.08
C ALA A 82 -18.18 8.03 13.45
N HIS A 83 -18.22 6.86 12.80
CA HIS A 83 -19.20 5.80 13.06
C HIS A 83 -18.65 4.68 13.97
N ALA A 84 -17.71 5.02 14.85
CA ALA A 84 -17.11 4.08 15.81
C ALA A 84 -16.50 2.84 15.11
N TYR A 85 -15.59 3.10 14.16
CA TYR A 85 -14.79 2.07 13.50
C TYR A 85 -14.30 0.98 14.47
N ASN A 86 -14.58 -0.28 14.12
CA ASN A 86 -14.16 -1.46 14.86
C ASN A 86 -13.42 -2.44 13.92
N PRO A 87 -12.10 -2.66 14.09
CA PRO A 87 -11.35 -3.58 13.22
C PRO A 87 -11.86 -5.02 13.27
N MET A 88 -12.48 -5.44 14.37
CA MET A 88 -13.02 -6.80 14.50
C MET A 88 -14.17 -7.07 13.54
N ASP A 89 -14.92 -6.04 13.13
CA ASP A 89 -16.01 -6.21 12.15
C ASP A 89 -15.45 -6.60 10.77
N TYR A 90 -14.25 -6.11 10.43
CA TYR A 90 -13.54 -6.45 9.21
C TYR A 90 -12.91 -7.84 9.31
N LEU A 91 -12.29 -8.15 10.44
CA LEU A 91 -11.70 -9.46 10.70
C LEU A 91 -12.74 -10.59 10.66
N ASN A 92 -13.95 -10.35 11.16
CA ASN A 92 -15.02 -11.35 11.23
C ASN A 92 -15.69 -11.64 9.88
N ARG A 93 -15.53 -10.76 8.88
CA ARG A 93 -16.20 -10.88 7.57
C ARG A 93 -15.26 -11.21 6.42
N ASP A 94 -13.96 -11.11 6.62
CA ASP A 94 -12.92 -11.36 5.60
C ASP A 94 -12.05 -12.54 6.06
N GLU A 95 -12.23 -13.70 5.39
CA GLU A 95 -11.52 -14.94 5.72
C GLU A 95 -10.02 -14.85 5.41
N ASP A 96 -9.63 -14.12 4.36
CA ASP A 96 -8.22 -13.95 3.99
C ASP A 96 -7.51 -13.07 5.02
N LEU A 97 -8.14 -11.97 5.43
CA LEU A 97 -7.63 -11.12 6.51
C LEU A 97 -7.48 -11.92 7.80
N LYS A 98 -8.51 -12.70 8.14
CA LYS A 98 -8.49 -13.57 9.32
C LYS A 98 -7.34 -14.57 9.27
N ALA A 99 -7.13 -15.22 8.14
CA ALA A 99 -6.03 -16.17 7.97
C ALA A 99 -4.65 -15.52 8.17
N VAL A 100 -4.45 -14.28 7.69
CA VAL A 100 -3.20 -13.54 7.89
C VAL A 100 -2.98 -13.20 9.37
N ILE A 101 -4.01 -12.70 10.06
CA ILE A 101 -3.91 -12.34 11.48
C ILE A 101 -3.69 -13.58 12.35
N ASP A 102 -4.43 -14.67 12.09
CA ASP A 102 -4.27 -15.94 12.80
C ASP A 102 -2.87 -16.52 12.55
N PHE A 103 -2.32 -16.39 11.32
CA PHE A 103 -0.96 -16.83 11.03
C PHE A 103 0.09 -16.04 11.80
N ILE A 104 -0.02 -14.71 11.90
CA ILE A 104 0.89 -13.88 12.71
C ILE A 104 0.77 -14.25 14.19
N ALA A 105 -0.45 -14.46 14.69
CA ALA A 105 -0.73 -14.87 16.07
C ALA A 105 -0.28 -16.30 16.41
N SER A 106 -0.08 -17.16 15.40
CA SER A 106 0.35 -18.54 15.59
C SER A 106 1.80 -18.69 16.07
N ASN A 107 2.58 -17.60 16.07
CA ASN A 107 4.02 -17.57 16.39
C ASN A 107 4.90 -18.34 15.41
N ALA A 108 4.35 -18.81 14.27
CA ALA A 108 5.08 -19.55 13.25
C ALA A 108 6.26 -18.74 12.65
N LEU A 109 6.17 -17.41 12.63
CA LEU A 109 7.23 -16.52 12.14
C LEU A 109 8.47 -16.50 13.03
N ASN A 110 8.30 -16.68 14.34
CA ASN A 110 9.42 -16.76 15.29
C ASN A 110 9.04 -17.59 16.53
N PRO A 111 9.12 -18.94 16.45
CA PRO A 111 8.75 -19.81 17.57
C PRO A 111 9.60 -19.61 18.83
N ALA A 112 10.81 -19.05 18.69
CA ALA A 112 11.71 -18.79 19.82
C ALA A 112 11.32 -17.54 20.62
N GLN A 113 10.50 -16.64 20.05
CA GLN A 113 9.99 -15.45 20.71
C GLN A 113 8.49 -15.29 20.42
N PRO A 114 7.62 -16.10 21.07
CA PRO A 114 6.18 -16.11 20.78
C PRO A 114 5.51 -14.74 20.89
N GLU A 115 5.90 -13.91 21.85
CA GLU A 115 5.24 -12.61 22.06
C GLU A 115 5.80 -11.48 21.17
N LEU A 116 6.75 -11.77 20.27
CA LEU A 116 7.44 -10.75 19.48
C LEU A 116 6.48 -9.88 18.66
N TYR A 117 5.40 -10.47 18.13
CA TYR A 117 4.43 -9.79 17.27
C TYR A 117 3.15 -9.34 18.01
N LEU A 118 3.03 -9.66 19.30
CA LEU A 118 1.85 -9.32 20.10
C LEU A 118 1.53 -7.81 20.06
N PRO A 119 2.50 -6.88 20.18
CA PRO A 119 2.19 -5.45 20.11
C PRO A 119 1.53 -5.03 18.79
N ILE A 120 1.95 -5.61 17.65
CA ILE A 120 1.37 -5.32 16.34
C ILE A 120 -0.06 -5.86 16.27
N LEU A 121 -0.29 -7.08 16.77
CA LEU A 121 -1.62 -7.70 16.80
C LEU A 121 -2.60 -6.88 17.65
N GLN A 122 -2.16 -6.38 18.81
CA GLN A 122 -3.00 -5.55 19.68
C GLN A 122 -3.31 -4.19 19.04
N GLU A 123 -2.32 -3.52 18.42
CA GLU A 123 -2.56 -2.27 17.67
C GLU A 123 -3.64 -2.46 16.59
N LEU A 124 -3.60 -3.61 15.93
CA LEU A 124 -4.48 -4.00 14.84
C LEU A 124 -5.88 -4.47 15.28
N THR A 125 -6.08 -4.83 16.54
CA THR A 125 -7.33 -5.42 17.03
C THR A 125 -7.87 -4.70 18.26
N GLU A 126 -7.14 -4.74 19.37
CA GLU A 126 -7.54 -4.22 20.68
C GLU A 126 -7.47 -2.69 20.76
N TYR A 127 -6.48 -2.06 20.12
CA TYR A 127 -6.25 -0.61 20.18
C TYR A 127 -6.88 0.15 19.00
N GLY A 128 -7.78 -0.52 18.28
CA GLY A 128 -8.70 0.12 17.35
C GLY A 128 -8.11 0.44 15.97
N ASP A 129 -6.96 -0.14 15.62
CA ASP A 129 -6.31 0.00 14.31
C ASP A 129 -6.32 1.46 13.82
N ARG A 130 -5.46 2.26 14.45
CA ARG A 130 -5.40 3.71 14.25
C ARG A 130 -5.32 4.12 12.78
N TYR A 131 -4.76 3.28 11.92
CA TYR A 131 -4.52 3.56 10.50
C TYR A 131 -5.52 2.88 9.57
N CYS A 132 -6.55 2.23 10.13
CA CYS A 132 -7.62 1.54 9.39
C CYS A 132 -7.08 0.50 8.38
N LEU A 133 -5.96 -0.15 8.70
CA LEU A 133 -5.33 -1.16 7.85
C LEU A 133 -6.28 -2.34 7.58
N MET A 134 -7.08 -2.76 8.56
CA MET A 134 -8.09 -3.81 8.37
C MET A 134 -9.17 -3.38 7.37
N ALA A 135 -9.43 -2.08 7.27
CA ALA A 135 -10.43 -1.56 6.35
C ALA A 135 -9.97 -1.58 4.89
N ASP A 136 -8.68 -1.34 4.65
CA ASP A 136 -8.11 -1.25 3.31
C ASP A 136 -7.52 -2.57 2.80
N PHE A 137 -7.30 -3.57 3.67
CA PHE A 137 -6.64 -4.84 3.36
C PHE A 137 -7.16 -5.52 2.09
N HIS A 138 -8.46 -5.78 1.99
CA HIS A 138 -9.02 -6.52 0.84
C HIS A 138 -8.83 -5.75 -0.47
N SER A 139 -9.08 -4.45 -0.45
CA SER A 139 -8.91 -3.60 -1.63
C SER A 139 -7.45 -3.50 -2.08
N TYR A 140 -6.51 -3.53 -1.13
CA TYR A 140 -5.09 -3.63 -1.43
C TYR A 140 -4.75 -4.97 -2.10
N ALA A 141 -5.25 -6.09 -1.55
CA ALA A 141 -5.04 -7.42 -2.10
C ALA A 141 -5.59 -7.53 -3.54
N ASP A 142 -6.79 -7.03 -3.79
CA ASP A 142 -7.40 -6.95 -5.12
C ASP A 142 -6.56 -6.13 -6.10
N SER A 143 -6.06 -4.97 -5.65
CA SER A 143 -5.16 -4.14 -6.46
C SER A 143 -3.86 -4.87 -6.80
N MET A 144 -3.26 -5.59 -5.85
CA MET A 144 -2.05 -6.39 -6.08
C MET A 144 -2.29 -7.60 -6.99
N ALA A 145 -3.49 -8.19 -6.95
CA ALA A 145 -3.89 -9.24 -7.89
C ALA A 145 -4.02 -8.69 -9.32
N LEU A 146 -4.61 -7.49 -9.48
CA LEU A 146 -4.68 -6.81 -10.77
C LEU A 146 -3.29 -6.47 -11.31
N VAL A 147 -2.43 -5.91 -10.47
CA VAL A 147 -1.02 -5.62 -10.82
C VAL A 147 -0.33 -6.88 -11.34
N SER A 148 -0.46 -7.99 -10.61
CA SER A 148 0.16 -9.27 -10.99
C SER A 148 -0.34 -9.77 -12.34
N LYS A 149 -1.65 -9.62 -12.61
CA LYS A 149 -2.27 -9.98 -13.89
C LYS A 149 -1.76 -9.11 -15.04
N GLU A 150 -1.68 -7.79 -14.84
CA GLU A 150 -1.29 -6.86 -15.91
C GLU A 150 0.22 -6.85 -16.16
N TYR A 151 1.04 -7.12 -15.14
CA TYR A 151 2.49 -7.29 -15.28
C TYR A 151 2.86 -8.41 -16.25
N ALA A 152 2.02 -9.44 -16.39
CA ALA A 152 2.22 -10.50 -17.38
C ALA A 152 2.11 -10.02 -18.84
N SER A 153 1.54 -8.84 -19.08
CA SER A 153 1.49 -8.22 -20.41
C SER A 153 2.53 -7.10 -20.52
N GLU A 154 3.72 -7.46 -20.98
CA GLU A 154 4.85 -6.54 -21.13
C GLU A 154 4.48 -5.27 -21.94
N ALA A 155 3.74 -5.43 -23.04
CA ALA A 155 3.31 -4.30 -23.87
C ALA A 155 2.37 -3.34 -23.12
N LEU A 156 1.42 -3.86 -22.33
CA LEU A 156 0.52 -3.05 -21.51
C LEU A 156 1.31 -2.34 -20.40
N TRP A 157 2.13 -3.09 -19.67
CA TRP A 157 2.90 -2.58 -18.54
C TRP A 157 3.85 -1.45 -18.97
N ASN A 158 4.64 -1.70 -20.02
CA ASN A 158 5.57 -0.71 -20.55
C ASN A 158 4.86 0.53 -21.09
N LYS A 159 3.68 0.37 -21.71
CA LYS A 159 2.86 1.52 -22.13
C LYS A 159 2.47 2.40 -20.93
N LYS A 160 1.95 1.80 -19.85
CA LYS A 160 1.60 2.53 -18.62
C LYS A 160 2.83 3.22 -18.00
N SER A 161 3.96 2.51 -17.98
CA SER A 161 5.24 3.02 -17.44
C SER A 161 5.71 4.26 -18.22
N ILE A 162 5.73 4.19 -19.56
CA ILE A 162 6.11 5.31 -20.42
C ILE A 162 5.16 6.51 -20.23
N ILE A 163 3.86 6.26 -20.09
CA ILE A 163 2.88 7.33 -19.81
C ILE A 163 3.19 8.02 -18.47
N ASN A 164 3.55 7.27 -17.43
CA ASN A 164 3.96 7.84 -16.16
C ASN A 164 5.18 8.74 -16.34
N VAL A 165 6.25 8.24 -16.95
CA VAL A 165 7.49 9.03 -17.21
C VAL A 165 7.18 10.30 -18.00
N ALA A 166 6.35 10.20 -19.05
CA ALA A 166 6.05 11.32 -19.94
C ALA A 166 5.21 12.44 -19.29
N ASN A 167 4.46 12.14 -18.22
CA ASN A 167 3.56 13.10 -17.57
C ASN A 167 4.04 13.55 -16.18
N MET A 168 5.26 13.18 -15.77
CA MET A 168 5.88 13.59 -14.49
C MET A 168 6.84 14.78 -14.65
N GLY A 169 6.48 15.75 -15.51
CA GLY A 169 7.28 16.95 -15.85
C GLY A 169 6.72 18.25 -15.30
#